data_AF-A0A1I2JJH9-F1
#
_entry.id   AF-A0A1I2JJH9-F1
#
_cell.length_a   1.000
_cell.length_b   1.000
_cell.length_c   1.000
_cell.angle_alpha   90.00
_cell.angle_beta   90.00
_cell.angle_gamma   90.00
#
_symmetry.space_group_name_H-M   'P 1'
#
loop_
_entity.id
_entity.type
_entity.pdbx_description
1 polymer ?
#
loop_
_entity_poly.entity_id
_entity_poly.type
_entity_poly.pdbx_seq_one_letter_code
_entity_poly.pdbx_strand_id
1 'polypeptide(L)'
;MRPAIQLRLAVYLAVLLGVLGWMHVRTRAPAPIDIVVGEGRIMVSGEPLTLDALASHVSHARQHDPRRQVRISVDARAPSMVLIPVLETLQRSGIGLDEIQVVADP
;
A
#
# COMPACT_ATOMS: atom_id res chain seq x y z
N MET A 1 15.00 -45.52 23.82
CA MET A 1 14.19 -44.32 23.49
C MET A 1 13.52 -44.56 22.14
N ARG A 2 12.19 -44.48 22.07
CA ARG A 2 11.39 -45.05 20.96
C ARG A 2 11.48 -44.18 19.69
N PRO A 3 12.04 -44.67 18.57
CA PRO A 3 12.27 -43.89 17.34
C PRO A 3 10.97 -43.34 16.72
N ALA A 4 9.83 -43.96 17.01
CA ALA A 4 8.52 -43.49 16.57
C ALA A 4 8.12 -42.10 17.12
N ILE A 5 8.65 -41.68 18.27
CA ILE A 5 8.35 -40.37 18.87
C ILE A 5 9.12 -39.26 18.13
N GLN A 6 10.38 -39.51 17.75
CA GLN A 6 11.21 -38.55 17.02
C GLN A 6 10.66 -38.30 15.61
N LEU A 7 10.17 -39.33 14.93
CA LEU A 7 9.56 -39.19 13.60
C LEU A 7 8.30 -38.31 13.64
N ARG A 8 7.42 -38.54 14.62
CA ARG A 8 6.20 -37.73 14.78
C ARG A 8 6.54 -36.27 15.08
N LEU A 9 7.53 -36.03 15.95
CA LEU A 9 7.99 -34.69 16.28
C LEU A 9 8.50 -33.94 15.05
N ALA A 10 9.29 -34.60 14.19
CA ALA A 10 9.80 -34.01 12.96
C ALA A 10 8.67 -33.66 11.97
N VAL A 11 7.66 -34.51 11.84
CA VAL A 11 6.48 -34.24 10.99
C VAL A 11 5.70 -33.04 11.53
N TYR A 12 5.46 -32.97 12.84
CA TYR A 12 4.78 -31.81 13.44
C TYR A 12 5.57 -30.52 13.23
N LEU A 13 6.91 -30.56 13.35
CA LEU A 13 7.77 -29.40 13.10
C LEU A 13 7.66 -28.93 11.64
N ALA A 14 7.69 -29.85 10.68
CA ALA A 14 7.56 -29.53 9.26
C ALA A 14 6.20 -28.90 8.93
N VAL A 15 5.12 -29.44 9.49
CA VAL A 15 3.78 -28.87 9.34
C VAL A 15 3.70 -27.48 9.97
N LEU A 16 4.25 -27.29 11.17
CA LEU A 16 4.26 -25.99 11.84
C LEU A 16 5.01 -24.93 11.02
N LEU A 17 6.19 -25.27 10.49
CA LEU A 17 6.97 -24.38 9.62
C LEU A 17 6.23 -24.06 8.32
N GLY A 18 5.54 -25.04 7.73
CA GLY A 18 4.70 -24.82 6.55
C GLY A 18 3.55 -23.83 6.81
N VAL A 19 2.87 -23.98 7.95
CA VAL A 19 1.79 -23.07 8.36
C VAL A 19 2.32 -21.66 8.66
N LEU A 20 3.45 -21.56 9.38
CA LEU A 20 4.09 -20.27 9.68
C LEU A 20 4.55 -19.56 8.41
N GLY A 21 5.17 -20.29 7.48
CA GLY A 21 5.57 -19.75 6.18
C GLY A 21 4.38 -19.25 5.36
N TRP A 22 3.29 -20.03 5.33
CA TRP A 22 2.06 -19.64 4.64
C TRP A 22 1.39 -18.40 5.26
N MET A 23 1.33 -18.33 6.60
CA MET A 23 0.84 -17.14 7.29
C MET A 23 1.72 -15.92 7.02
N HIS A 24 3.04 -16.09 6.99
CA HIS A 24 3.97 -15.00 6.73
C HIS A 24 3.80 -14.41 5.32
N VAL A 25 3.55 -15.26 4.31
CA VAL A 25 3.25 -14.80 2.95
C VAL A 25 1.90 -14.08 2.87
N ARG A 26 0.86 -14.59 3.56
CA ARG A 26 -0.48 -13.96 3.56
C ARG A 26 -0.58 -12.67 4.36
N THR A 27 0.34 -12.44 5.30
CA THR A 27 0.32 -11.26 6.19
C THR A 27 1.17 -10.11 5.69
N ARG A 28 1.92 -10.26 4.59
CA ARG A 28 2.61 -9.13 3.97
C ARG A 28 1.57 -8.11 3.50
N ALA A 29 1.59 -6.95 4.13
CA ALA A 29 0.82 -5.80 3.67
C ALA A 29 1.31 -5.43 2.26
N PRO A 30 0.40 -5.12 1.33
CA PRO A 30 0.80 -4.66 0.01
C PRO A 30 1.51 -3.31 0.10
N ALA A 31 2.42 -3.07 -0.85
CA ALA A 31 3.11 -1.79 -0.95
C ALA A 31 2.08 -0.65 -1.08
N PRO A 32 2.26 0.46 -0.34
CA PRO A 32 1.37 1.61 -0.44
C PRO A 32 1.47 2.23 -1.83
N ILE A 33 0.39 2.92 -2.23
CA ILE A 33 0.39 3.75 -3.43
C ILE A 33 1.02 5.07 -3.05
N ASP A 34 2.26 5.29 -3.48
CA ASP A 34 3.00 6.52 -3.23
C ASP A 34 2.63 7.59 -4.25
N ILE A 35 2.01 8.66 -3.77
CA ILE A 35 1.65 9.85 -4.54
C ILE A 35 2.53 11.00 -4.03
N VAL A 36 3.43 11.49 -4.87
CA VAL A 36 4.25 12.67 -4.58
C VAL A 36 3.61 13.89 -5.21
N VAL A 37 3.34 14.92 -4.41
CA VAL A 37 2.82 16.21 -4.87
C VAL A 37 3.94 17.24 -4.71
N GLY A 38 4.42 17.78 -5.83
CA GLY A 38 5.50 18.77 -5.89
C GLY A 38 5.11 19.96 -6.77
N GLU A 39 6.10 20.76 -7.20
CA GLU A 39 6.03 21.99 -8.02
C GLU A 39 5.03 21.96 -9.21
N GLY A 40 3.73 21.94 -8.94
CA GLY A 40 2.67 21.81 -9.95
C GLY A 40 2.53 20.41 -10.59
N ARG A 41 3.17 19.37 -10.04
CA ARG A 41 3.17 18.02 -10.63
C ARG A 41 2.78 16.97 -9.60
N ILE A 42 2.10 15.94 -10.08
CA ILE A 42 1.73 14.75 -9.31
C ILE A 42 2.52 13.60 -9.89
N MET A 43 3.24 12.87 -9.04
CA MET A 43 3.94 11.65 -9.42
C MET A 43 3.34 10.49 -8.65
N VAL A 44 3.07 9.37 -9.31
CA VAL A 44 2.56 8.16 -8.69
C VAL A 44 3.56 7.05 -8.94
N SER A 45 4.12 6.47 -7.88
CA SER A 45 5.16 5.43 -7.98
C SER A 45 6.35 5.83 -8.88
N GLY A 46 6.68 7.12 -8.95
CA GLY A 46 7.77 7.66 -9.77
C GLY A 46 7.38 8.12 -11.18
N GLU A 47 6.14 7.90 -11.62
CA GLU A 47 5.66 8.35 -12.94
C GLU A 47 4.78 9.60 -12.83
N PRO A 48 4.98 10.63 -13.67
CA PRO A 48 4.14 11.82 -13.66
C PRO A 48 2.72 11.48 -14.16
N LEU A 49 1.71 11.81 -13.36
CA LEU A 49 0.31 11.56 -13.66
C LEU A 49 -0.51 12.86 -13.60
N THR A 50 -1.57 12.93 -14.40
CA THR A 50 -2.57 14.01 -14.30
C THR A 50 -3.60 13.66 -13.21
N LEU A 51 -4.35 14.67 -12.75
CA LEU A 51 -5.44 14.49 -11.78
C LEU A 51 -6.50 13.49 -12.27
N ASP A 52 -6.88 13.55 -13.55
CA ASP A 52 -7.88 12.63 -14.12
C ASP A 52 -7.36 11.19 -14.16
N ALA A 53 -6.07 11.02 -14.50
CA ALA A 53 -5.43 9.71 -14.51
C ALA A 53 -5.23 9.14 -13.10
N LEU A 54 -5.06 10.01 -12.09
CA LEU A 54 -4.88 9.61 -10.70
C LEU A 54 -6.06 8.80 -10.17
N ALA A 55 -7.28 9.30 -10.37
CA ALA A 55 -8.50 8.61 -9.90
C ALA A 55 -8.62 7.19 -10.48
N SER A 56 -8.38 7.07 -11.79
CA SER A 56 -8.43 5.79 -12.50
C SER A 56 -7.32 4.85 -12.02
N HIS A 57 -6.09 5.34 -11.87
CA HIS A 57 -4.95 4.54 -11.42
C HIS A 57 -5.17 4.00 -10.01
N VAL A 58 -5.63 4.85 -9.09
CA VAL A 58 -5.85 4.44 -7.69
C VAL A 58 -7.03 3.48 -7.56
N SER A 59 -8.11 3.73 -8.30
CA SER A 59 -9.25 2.79 -8.38
C SER A 59 -8.80 1.42 -8.90
N HIS A 60 -8.03 1.38 -9.99
CA HIS A 60 -7.51 0.13 -10.56
C HIS A 60 -6.56 -0.60 -9.60
N ALA A 61 -5.69 0.13 -8.90
CA ALA A 61 -4.78 -0.43 -7.91
C ALA A 61 -5.52 -1.03 -6.71
N ARG A 62 -6.61 -0.40 -6.24
CA ARG A 62 -7.45 -0.94 -5.15
C ARG A 62 -8.37 -2.08 -5.59
N GLN A 63 -8.81 -2.11 -6.85
CA GLN A 63 -9.52 -3.26 -7.39
C GLN A 63 -8.65 -4.52 -7.37
N HIS A 64 -7.35 -4.37 -7.64
CA HIS A 64 -6.38 -5.46 -7.54
C HIS A 64 -6.05 -5.84 -6.10
N ASP A 65 -5.90 -4.83 -5.22
CA ASP A 65 -5.65 -5.07 -3.81
C ASP A 65 -6.32 -4.00 -2.92
N PRO A 66 -7.48 -4.31 -2.31
CA PRO A 66 -8.25 -3.34 -1.53
C PRO A 66 -7.56 -2.93 -0.23
N ARG A 67 -6.50 -3.65 0.20
CA ARG A 67 -5.72 -3.36 1.42
C ARG A 67 -4.60 -2.36 1.18
N ARG A 68 -4.35 -1.96 -0.07
CA ARG A 68 -3.36 -0.93 -0.40
C ARG A 68 -3.77 0.40 0.20
N GLN A 69 -2.91 0.91 1.08
CA GLN A 69 -3.03 2.25 1.63
C GLN A 69 -2.52 3.27 0.61
N VAL A 70 -3.04 4.49 0.68
CA VAL A 70 -2.57 5.61 -0.15
C VAL A 70 -1.69 6.49 0.71
N ARG A 71 -0.44 6.66 0.30
CA ARG A 71 0.50 7.57 0.95
C ARG A 71 0.74 8.77 0.05
N ILE A 72 0.47 9.96 0.57
CA ILE A 72 0.71 11.21 -0.14
C ILE A 72 1.93 11.88 0.48
N SER A 73 3.03 11.90 -0.25
CA SER A 73 4.20 12.70 0.09
C SER A 73 4.03 14.09 -0.49
N VAL A 74 4.02 15.11 0.35
CA VAL A 74 3.88 16.51 -0.07
C VAL A 74 5.24 17.18 0.11
N ASP A 75 5.81 17.66 -0.99
CA ASP A 75 7.00 18.51 -0.97
C ASP A 75 6.65 19.83 -0.28
N ALA A 76 7.52 20.33 0.61
CA ALA A 76 7.34 21.61 1.28
C ALA A 76 7.12 22.80 0.31
N ARG A 77 7.55 22.68 -0.95
CA ARG A 77 7.37 23.67 -2.02
C ARG A 77 6.08 23.49 -2.82
N ALA A 78 5.32 22.42 -2.56
CA ALA A 78 4.09 22.14 -3.28
C ALA A 78 3.02 23.19 -2.96
N PRO A 79 2.41 23.84 -3.97
CA PRO A 79 1.34 24.79 -3.74
C PRO A 79 0.10 24.08 -3.18
N SER A 80 -0.57 24.67 -2.19
CA SER A 80 -1.85 24.17 -1.66
C SER A 80 -2.93 24.02 -2.75
N MET A 81 -2.83 24.81 -3.82
CA MET A 81 -3.67 24.72 -5.01
C MET A 81 -3.58 23.37 -5.73
N VAL A 82 -2.50 22.59 -5.53
CA VAL A 82 -2.32 21.27 -6.13
C VAL A 82 -2.76 20.17 -5.17
N LEU A 83 -2.48 20.33 -3.86
CA LEU A 83 -2.81 19.33 -2.85
C LEU A 83 -4.33 19.15 -2.65
N ILE A 84 -5.08 20.25 -2.61
CA ILE A 84 -6.54 20.20 -2.36
C ILE A 84 -7.26 19.41 -3.48
N PRO A 85 -7.04 19.69 -4.78
CA PRO A 85 -7.63 18.88 -5.85
C PRO A 85 -7.25 17.40 -5.81
N VAL A 86 -6.01 17.08 -5.39
CA VAL A 86 -5.57 15.68 -5.24
C VAL A 86 -6.39 14.98 -4.17
N LEU A 87 -6.54 15.58 -2.99
CA LEU A 87 -7.35 15.03 -1.90
C LEU A 87 -8.82 14.86 -2.28
N GLU A 88 -9.41 15.87 -2.93
CA GLU A 88 -10.79 15.79 -3.42
C GLU A 88 -10.98 14.67 -4.45
N THR A 89 -9.99 14.49 -5.33
CA THR A 89 -10.01 13.44 -6.35
C THR A 89 -9.96 12.06 -5.71
N LEU A 90 -9.08 11.88 -4.72
CA LEU A 90 -8.98 10.62 -3.97
C LEU A 90 -10.26 10.33 -3.18
N GLN A 91 -10.85 11.33 -2.56
CA GLN A 91 -12.13 11.19 -1.85
C GLN A 91 -13.27 10.80 -2.81
N ARG A 92 -13.34 11.42 -4.00
CA ARG A 92 -14.31 11.05 -5.06
C ARG A 92 -14.09 9.64 -5.60
N SER A 93 -12.87 9.13 -5.57
CA SER A 93 -12.56 7.74 -5.95
C SER A 93 -12.97 6.70 -4.90
N GLY A 94 -13.59 7.12 -3.79
CA GLY A 94 -14.10 6.25 -2.73
C GLY A 94 -13.08 5.95 -1.63
N ILE A 95 -11.97 6.71 -1.58
CA ILE A 95 -10.95 6.56 -0.54
C ILE A 95 -11.36 7.43 0.65
N GLY A 96 -11.54 6.80 1.80
CA GLY A 96 -11.77 7.50 3.05
C GLY A 96 -10.53 8.30 3.45
N LEU A 97 -10.73 9.50 4.02
CA LEU A 97 -9.63 10.34 4.50
C LEU A 97 -8.78 9.64 5.59
N ASP A 98 -9.36 8.65 6.27
CA ASP A 98 -8.73 7.77 7.26
C ASP A 98 -7.76 6.74 6.65
N GLU A 99 -7.88 6.46 5.35
CA GLU A 99 -6.98 5.57 4.61
C GLU A 99 -5.81 6.31 3.92
N ILE A 100 -5.82 7.65 3.99
CA ILE A 100 -4.83 8.52 3.36
C ILE A 100 -3.80 8.93 4.40
N GLN A 101 -2.56 8.50 4.20
CA GLN A 101 -1.44 8.95 5.02
C GLN A 101 -0.72 10.11 4.33
N VAL A 102 -0.84 11.33 4.87
CA VAL A 102 -0.11 12.50 4.37
C VAL A 102 1.21 12.62 5.11
N VAL A 103 2.32 12.62 4.37
CA VAL A 103 3.68 12.76 4.88
C VAL A 103 4.27 14.02 4.27
N ALA A 104 4.77 14.92 5.10
CA ALA A 104 5.57 16.04 4.62
C ALA A 104 6.99 15.54 4.33
N ASP A 105 7.45 15.71 3.08
CA ASP A 105 8.84 15.41 2.71
C ASP A 105 9.61 16.75 2.69
N PRO A 106 10.60 16.94 3.59
CA PRO A 106 11.28 18.22 3.79
C PRO A 106 12.30 18.58 2.69
#